data_AF-A0A7V6XPX7-F1
#
_entry.id   AF-A0A7V6XPX7-F1
#
_cell.length_a   1.000
_cell.length_b   1.000
_cell.length_c   1.000
_cell.angle_alpha   90.00
_cell.angle_beta   90.00
_cell.angle_gamma   90.00
#
_symmetry.space_group_name_H-M   'P 1'
#
loop_
_entity.id
_entity.type
_entity.pdbx_description
1 polymer ?
#
loop_
_entity_poly.entity_id
_entity_poly.type
_entity_poly.pdbx_seq_one_letter_code
_entity_poly.pdbx_strand_id
1 'polypeptide(L)'
;MRVLVIGAGAVGGYFGARLLEKGVDVTFFVREARRKLLEQKGLFVRSVAGNIKLVANTLVSGEEARPFDVILFATKAYHLEDVINSIKPYASEETTIIPLLNGISHLERLQEEFGKERVIGGLCFIESTLNDDGEIIHTSKGHELRFGELNGSATERIQKIDTLFSGTKAKFTCSERIIADMWEKYLFITTLSGITTLMRSSIGAIRHNEYGMNLIKRLFLEVETIMRATGAPLDEQIVAKHMKTIEKMHDSMKSSMLRDIERAAMIEVDHLQGHLLRLAKRHEVDSPLLKLIYHHLQVYELNRGM
;
A
#
# COMPACT_ATOMS: atom_id res chain seq x y z
N MET A 1 -1.29 7.33 -23.28
CA MET A 1 -1.59 6.23 -22.36
C MET A 1 -2.61 6.71 -21.34
N ARG A 2 -3.65 5.92 -21.08
CA ARG A 2 -4.75 6.14 -20.14
C ARG A 2 -4.51 5.33 -18.87
N VAL A 3 -4.69 5.98 -17.72
CA VAL A 3 -4.48 5.37 -16.41
C VAL A 3 -5.82 5.23 -15.69
N LEU A 4 -6.17 4.00 -15.31
CA LEU A 4 -7.26 3.74 -14.37
C LEU A 4 -6.69 3.65 -12.96
N VAL A 5 -7.20 4.47 -12.05
CA VAL A 5 -6.84 4.40 -10.63
C VAL A 5 -7.98 3.75 -9.88
N ILE A 6 -7.72 2.62 -9.26
CA ILE A 6 -8.71 1.91 -8.47
C ILE A 6 -8.83 2.60 -7.10
N GLY A 7 -9.93 3.33 -6.94
CA GLY A 7 -10.26 4.08 -5.75
C GLY A 7 -9.65 5.48 -5.73
N ALA A 8 -10.49 6.50 -5.51
CA ALA A 8 -10.09 7.86 -5.20
C ALA A 8 -9.93 8.06 -3.67
N GLY A 9 -9.30 7.07 -3.02
CA GLY A 9 -8.98 7.09 -1.59
C GLY A 9 -7.73 7.91 -1.26
N ALA A 10 -7.18 7.79 -0.05
CA ALA A 10 -6.00 8.53 0.36
C ALA A 10 -4.78 8.31 -0.56
N VAL A 11 -4.42 7.05 -0.84
CA VAL A 11 -3.26 6.69 -1.69
C VAL A 11 -3.57 6.87 -3.18
N GLY A 12 -4.60 6.17 -3.69
CA GLY A 12 -4.95 6.21 -5.11
C GLY A 12 -5.35 7.61 -5.56
N GLY A 13 -6.17 8.29 -4.76
CA GLY A 13 -6.55 9.67 -5.01
C GLY A 13 -5.34 10.62 -5.04
N TYR A 14 -4.36 10.46 -4.15
CA TYR A 14 -3.17 11.31 -4.13
C TYR A 14 -2.31 11.12 -5.39
N PHE A 15 -1.88 9.89 -5.68
CA PHE A 15 -0.99 9.64 -6.82
C PHE A 15 -1.72 9.86 -8.16
N GLY A 16 -2.99 9.48 -8.24
CA GLY A 16 -3.85 9.79 -9.39
C GLY A 16 -4.03 11.28 -9.59
N ALA A 17 -4.26 12.07 -8.53
CA ALA A 17 -4.37 13.52 -8.64
C ALA A 17 -3.05 14.16 -9.12
N ARG A 18 -1.90 13.63 -8.69
CA ARG A 18 -0.58 14.13 -9.11
C ARG A 18 -0.26 13.81 -10.58
N LEU A 19 -0.74 12.68 -11.07
CA LEU A 19 -0.68 12.33 -12.50
C LEU A 19 -1.62 13.23 -13.32
N LEU A 20 -2.85 13.43 -12.83
CA LEU A 20 -3.84 14.29 -13.47
C LEU A 20 -3.39 15.77 -13.51
N GLU A 21 -2.78 16.27 -12.43
CA GLU A 21 -2.18 17.61 -12.33
C GLU A 21 -1.13 17.86 -13.44
N LYS A 22 -0.38 16.82 -13.82
CA LYS A 22 0.63 16.84 -14.89
C LYS A 22 0.02 16.68 -16.29
N GLY A 23 -1.28 16.44 -16.40
CA GLY A 23 -2.00 16.27 -17.67
C GLY A 23 -2.04 14.84 -18.20
N VAL A 24 -1.78 13.82 -17.36
CA VAL A 24 -2.03 12.42 -17.73
C VAL A 24 -3.54 12.18 -17.80
N ASP A 25 -4.00 11.40 -18.79
CA ASP A 25 -5.40 10.96 -18.86
C ASP A 25 -5.67 9.92 -17.75
N VAL A 26 -6.21 10.41 -16.63
CA VAL A 26 -6.52 9.61 -15.44
C VAL A 26 -8.03 9.50 -15.27
N THR A 27 -8.51 8.27 -15.10
CA THR A 27 -9.88 7.97 -14.68
C THR A 27 -9.84 7.26 -13.32
N PHE A 28 -10.75 7.62 -12.41
CA PHE A 28 -10.84 6.98 -11.10
C PHE A 28 -12.01 6.00 -11.08
N PHE A 29 -11.72 4.71 -10.86
CA PHE A 29 -12.75 3.71 -10.60
C PHE A 29 -13.21 3.84 -9.15
N VAL A 30 -14.47 4.24 -8.94
CA VAL A 30 -15.00 4.59 -7.62
C VAL A 30 -16.39 3.99 -7.39
N ARG A 31 -16.85 4.01 -6.15
CA ARG A 31 -18.26 3.74 -5.83
C ARG A 31 -19.10 4.99 -6.08
N GLU A 32 -20.40 4.78 -6.32
CA GLU A 32 -21.37 5.85 -6.60
C GLU A 32 -21.33 7.02 -5.59
N ALA A 33 -21.26 6.71 -4.30
CA ALA A 33 -21.19 7.74 -3.27
C ALA A 33 -19.94 8.64 -3.43
N ARG A 34 -18.80 8.06 -3.81
CA ARG A 34 -17.56 8.81 -4.03
C ARG A 34 -17.61 9.59 -5.34
N ARG A 35 -18.22 9.06 -6.40
CA ARG A 35 -18.47 9.80 -7.65
C ARG A 35 -19.24 11.09 -7.38
N LYS A 36 -20.41 10.99 -6.74
CA LYS A 36 -21.27 12.16 -6.43
C LYS A 36 -20.50 13.23 -5.67
N LEU A 37 -19.68 12.82 -4.70
CA LEU A 37 -18.84 13.74 -3.94
C LEU A 37 -17.78 14.42 -4.82
N LEU A 38 -17.13 13.68 -5.72
CA LEU A 38 -16.14 14.23 -6.65
C LEU A 38 -16.77 15.15 -7.71
N GLU A 39 -18.00 14.88 -8.16
CA GLU A 39 -18.74 15.76 -9.07
C GLU A 39 -19.13 17.08 -8.39
N GLN A 40 -19.56 17.02 -7.12
CA GLN A 40 -20.00 18.19 -6.37
C GLN A 40 -18.83 19.06 -5.89
N LYS A 41 -17.79 18.44 -5.31
CA LYS A 41 -16.68 19.17 -4.69
C LYS A 41 -15.44 19.24 -5.57
N GLY A 42 -15.23 18.27 -6.46
CA GLY A 42 -13.96 18.05 -7.14
C GLY A 42 -13.00 17.15 -6.36
N LEU A 43 -11.92 16.73 -7.00
CA LEU A 43 -10.81 16.01 -6.38
C LEU A 43 -9.87 17.02 -5.72
N PHE A 44 -9.90 17.06 -4.38
CA PHE A 44 -9.07 17.95 -3.59
C PHE A 44 -7.94 17.21 -2.88
N VAL A 45 -6.75 17.80 -2.97
CA VAL A 45 -5.57 17.36 -2.21
C VAL A 45 -5.02 18.56 -1.43
N ARG A 46 -5.03 18.46 -0.09
CA ARG A 46 -4.27 19.34 0.79
C ARG A 46 -2.93 18.68 1.07
N SER A 47 -1.85 19.31 0.63
CA SER A 47 -0.54 18.69 0.64
C SER A 47 0.54 19.69 0.96
N VAL A 48 1.49 19.29 1.81
CA VAL A 48 2.72 20.06 2.06
C VAL A 48 3.55 20.28 0.78
N ALA A 49 3.37 19.41 -0.24
CA ALA A 49 3.91 19.55 -1.59
C ALA A 49 3.02 20.40 -2.55
N GLY A 50 2.17 21.27 -2.01
CA GLY A 50 1.24 22.13 -2.75
C GLY A 50 -0.16 21.54 -2.91
N ASN A 51 -1.18 22.38 -2.72
CA ASN A 51 -2.59 22.01 -2.80
C ASN A 51 -3.05 21.84 -4.25
N ILE A 52 -4.07 21.00 -4.44
CA ILE A 52 -4.67 20.70 -5.75
C ILE A 52 -6.20 20.71 -5.62
N LYS A 53 -6.87 21.27 -6.62
CA LYS A 53 -8.29 21.05 -6.90
C LYS A 53 -8.45 20.73 -8.39
N LEU A 54 -8.96 19.55 -8.71
CA LEU A 54 -9.15 19.08 -10.08
C LEU A 54 -10.56 18.55 -10.29
N VAL A 55 -11.02 18.59 -11.55
CA VAL A 55 -12.17 17.80 -12.00
C VAL A 55 -11.63 16.43 -12.41
N ALA A 56 -12.17 15.37 -11.80
CA ALA A 56 -11.69 14.01 -12.03
C ALA A 56 -12.69 13.25 -12.90
N ASN A 57 -12.22 12.59 -13.95
CA ASN A 57 -13.01 11.58 -14.67
C ASN A 57 -13.24 10.39 -13.74
N THR A 58 -14.48 9.90 -13.67
CA THR A 58 -14.83 8.78 -12.80
C THR A 58 -15.53 7.69 -13.58
N LEU A 59 -15.32 6.44 -13.15
CA LEU A 59 -15.94 5.25 -13.68
C LEU A 59 -16.53 4.46 -12.51
N VAL A 60 -17.74 3.92 -12.68
CA VAL A 60 -18.36 3.00 -11.72
C VAL A 60 -18.58 1.65 -12.39
N SER A 61 -18.78 0.61 -11.57
CA SER A 61 -19.01 -0.74 -12.07
C SER A 61 -20.23 -0.79 -13.01
N GLY A 62 -20.07 -1.46 -14.15
CA GLY A 62 -21.12 -1.66 -15.15
C GLY A 62 -21.16 -0.61 -16.27
N GLU A 63 -20.42 0.48 -16.15
CA GLU A 63 -20.29 1.45 -17.24
C GLU A 63 -19.34 0.98 -18.33
N GLU A 64 -19.62 1.34 -19.57
CA GLU A 64 -18.76 1.06 -20.70
C GLU A 64 -17.57 2.02 -20.73
N ALA A 65 -16.37 1.45 -20.84
CA ALA A 65 -15.16 2.19 -21.11
C ALA A 65 -14.22 1.31 -21.94
N ARG A 66 -13.45 1.93 -22.83
CA ARG A 66 -12.34 1.23 -23.49
C ARG A 66 -11.30 0.81 -22.45
N PRO A 67 -10.61 -0.32 -22.65
CA PRO A 67 -9.52 -0.74 -21.78
C PRO A 67 -8.47 0.36 -21.54
N PHE A 68 -7.82 0.29 -20.39
CA PHE A 68 -6.78 1.23 -19.98
C PHE A 68 -5.39 0.65 -20.19
N ASP A 69 -4.41 1.51 -20.46
CA ASP A 69 -3.02 1.06 -20.66
C ASP A 69 -2.37 0.68 -19.33
N VAL A 70 -2.71 1.39 -18.24
CA VAL A 70 -2.19 1.15 -16.89
C VAL A 70 -3.33 1.16 -15.88
N ILE A 71 -3.35 0.19 -14.97
CA ILE A 71 -4.26 0.15 -13.82
C ILE A 71 -3.47 0.20 -12.52
N LEU A 72 -3.68 1.26 -11.73
CA LEU A 72 -3.12 1.41 -10.38
C LEU A 72 -4.08 0.84 -9.34
N PHE A 73 -3.70 -0.28 -8.72
CA PHE A 73 -4.48 -0.93 -7.66
C PHE A 73 -4.17 -0.32 -6.29
N ALA A 74 -4.97 0.67 -5.87
CA ALA A 74 -4.78 1.40 -4.62
C ALA A 74 -5.90 1.15 -3.58
N THR A 75 -6.42 -0.07 -3.56
CA THR A 75 -7.50 -0.51 -2.65
C THR A 75 -6.95 -1.13 -1.38
N LYS A 76 -7.78 -1.15 -0.34
CA LYS A 76 -7.51 -1.93 0.88
C LYS A 76 -7.67 -3.41 0.57
N ALA A 77 -6.86 -4.26 1.20
CA ALA A 77 -6.79 -5.69 0.88
C ALA A 77 -8.13 -6.44 0.98
N TYR A 78 -9.00 -6.06 1.93
CA TYR A 78 -10.32 -6.67 2.12
C TYR A 78 -11.33 -6.39 0.99
N HIS A 79 -11.01 -5.53 0.03
CA HIS A 79 -11.83 -5.29 -1.16
C HIS A 79 -11.20 -5.84 -2.45
N LEU A 80 -10.08 -6.57 -2.36
CA LEU A 80 -9.31 -6.97 -3.53
C LEU A 80 -10.13 -7.83 -4.50
N GLU A 81 -10.83 -8.87 -4.03
CA GLU A 81 -11.61 -9.78 -4.90
C GLU A 81 -12.76 -9.07 -5.64
N ASP A 82 -13.57 -8.29 -4.92
CA ASP A 82 -14.69 -7.54 -5.51
C ASP A 82 -14.22 -6.57 -6.60
N VAL A 83 -13.07 -5.92 -6.32
CA VAL A 83 -12.44 -4.98 -7.25
C VAL A 83 -11.90 -5.70 -8.46
N ILE A 84 -11.20 -6.82 -8.28
CA ILE A 84 -10.68 -7.63 -9.37
C ILE A 84 -11.81 -7.97 -10.34
N ASN A 85 -12.94 -8.48 -9.84
CA ASN A 85 -14.09 -8.84 -10.66
C ASN A 85 -14.70 -7.64 -11.38
N SER A 86 -14.76 -6.49 -10.71
CA SER A 86 -15.34 -5.27 -11.28
C SER A 86 -14.50 -4.63 -12.37
N ILE A 87 -13.18 -4.86 -12.38
CA ILE A 87 -12.27 -4.16 -13.29
C ILE A 87 -11.81 -4.99 -14.49
N LYS A 88 -12.11 -6.30 -14.53
CA LYS A 88 -11.77 -7.16 -15.68
C LYS A 88 -12.19 -6.57 -17.03
N PRO A 89 -13.40 -5.97 -17.19
CA PRO A 89 -13.82 -5.39 -18.46
C PRO A 89 -12.96 -4.21 -18.94
N TYR A 90 -12.19 -3.60 -18.05
CA TYR A 90 -11.36 -2.43 -18.32
C TYR A 90 -9.88 -2.78 -18.55
N ALA A 91 -9.53 -4.07 -18.55
CA ALA A 91 -8.19 -4.57 -18.84
C ALA A 91 -8.17 -5.36 -20.16
N SER A 92 -7.19 -5.07 -21.00
CA SER A 92 -6.86 -5.85 -22.21
C SER A 92 -5.63 -6.71 -21.98
N GLU A 93 -5.13 -7.38 -23.03
CA GLU A 93 -3.86 -8.11 -23.02
C GLU A 93 -2.64 -7.18 -22.92
N GLU A 94 -2.79 -5.91 -23.26
CA GLU A 94 -1.72 -4.89 -23.22
C GLU A 94 -1.72 -4.08 -21.91
N THR A 95 -2.78 -4.21 -21.10
CA THR A 95 -2.92 -3.48 -19.84
C THR A 95 -1.85 -3.90 -18.82
N THR A 96 -1.13 -2.93 -18.28
CA THR A 96 -0.20 -3.15 -17.16
C THR A 96 -0.89 -2.91 -15.81
N ILE A 97 -0.78 -3.86 -14.89
CA ILE A 97 -1.31 -3.79 -13.53
C ILE A 97 -0.19 -3.43 -12.55
N ILE A 98 -0.37 -2.35 -11.80
CA ILE A 98 0.56 -1.88 -10.78
C ILE A 98 -0.15 -1.87 -9.42
N PRO A 99 0.11 -2.84 -8.53
CA PRO A 99 -0.45 -2.83 -7.18
C PRO A 99 0.28 -1.85 -6.28
N LEU A 100 -0.47 -1.12 -5.46
CA LEU A 100 0.03 -0.23 -4.41
C LEU A 100 -0.39 -0.69 -3.02
N LEU A 101 -0.96 -1.90 -2.92
CA LEU A 101 -1.34 -2.53 -1.66
C LEU A 101 -0.10 -2.77 -0.79
N ASN A 102 -0.29 -2.77 0.51
CA ASN A 102 0.77 -3.16 1.45
C ASN A 102 0.95 -4.68 1.46
N GLY A 103 2.19 -5.15 1.66
CA GLY A 103 2.50 -6.58 1.62
C GLY A 103 2.80 -7.06 0.20
N ILE A 104 2.68 -8.36 -0.03
CA ILE A 104 3.05 -9.01 -1.30
C ILE A 104 2.02 -10.04 -1.78
N SER A 105 1.15 -10.52 -0.89
CA SER A 105 0.28 -11.68 -1.16
C SER A 105 -0.74 -11.42 -2.27
N HIS A 106 -1.02 -10.15 -2.56
CA HIS A 106 -1.87 -9.74 -3.67
C HIS A 106 -1.23 -9.99 -5.05
N LEU A 107 0.11 -10.11 -5.15
CA LEU A 107 0.77 -10.31 -6.44
C LEU A 107 0.36 -11.62 -7.10
N GLU A 108 0.41 -12.74 -6.36
CA GLU A 108 0.02 -14.06 -6.87
C GLU A 108 -1.43 -14.03 -7.36
N ARG A 109 -2.33 -13.47 -6.55
CA ARG A 109 -3.74 -13.36 -6.90
C ARG A 109 -3.99 -12.49 -8.14
N LEU A 110 -3.29 -11.37 -8.28
CA LEU A 110 -3.38 -10.52 -9.47
C LEU A 110 -2.78 -11.22 -10.69
N GLN A 111 -1.73 -12.01 -10.54
CA GLN A 111 -1.12 -12.78 -11.64
C GLN A 111 -1.99 -13.96 -12.09
N GLU A 112 -2.73 -14.60 -11.18
CA GLU A 112 -3.72 -15.62 -11.54
C GLU A 112 -4.82 -15.04 -12.42
N GLU A 113 -5.27 -13.83 -12.10
CA GLU A 113 -6.38 -13.21 -12.81
C GLU A 113 -5.94 -12.50 -14.10
N PHE A 114 -4.95 -11.63 -13.99
CA PHE A 114 -4.47 -10.81 -15.10
C PHE A 114 -3.28 -11.44 -15.80
N GLY A 115 -2.78 -12.62 -15.41
CA GLY A 115 -1.61 -13.21 -16.03
C GLY A 115 -0.30 -12.55 -15.61
N LYS A 116 0.76 -13.36 -15.51
CA LYS A 116 2.08 -12.96 -15.01
C LYS A 116 2.70 -11.82 -15.81
N GLU A 117 2.52 -11.82 -17.12
CA GLU A 117 3.09 -10.82 -18.00
C GLU A 117 2.47 -9.44 -17.79
N ARG A 118 1.24 -9.31 -17.28
CA ARG A 118 0.60 -7.99 -17.13
C ARG A 118 0.83 -7.35 -15.76
N VAL A 119 1.28 -8.12 -14.76
CA VAL A 119 1.44 -7.63 -13.39
C VAL A 119 2.90 -7.30 -13.12
N ILE A 120 3.15 -6.03 -12.79
CA ILE A 120 4.46 -5.57 -12.34
C ILE A 120 4.46 -5.32 -10.84
N GLY A 121 5.63 -5.08 -10.25
CA GLY A 121 5.75 -4.75 -8.84
C GLY A 121 5.38 -3.29 -8.58
N GLY A 122 4.85 -3.01 -7.40
CA GLY A 122 4.52 -1.65 -7.00
C GLY A 122 4.43 -1.49 -5.49
N LEU A 123 4.78 -0.30 -5.02
CA LEU A 123 4.58 0.12 -3.64
C LEU A 123 4.55 1.64 -3.54
N CYS A 124 4.11 2.16 -2.40
CA CYS A 124 4.23 3.57 -2.10
C CYS A 124 4.69 3.86 -0.67
N PHE A 125 5.36 4.99 -0.48
CA PHE A 125 5.72 5.61 0.79
C PHE A 125 5.01 6.96 0.89
N ILE A 126 3.93 7.01 1.68
CA ILE A 126 3.15 8.22 1.89
C ILE A 126 2.37 8.14 3.20
N GLU A 127 2.26 9.26 3.91
CA GLU A 127 1.27 9.45 4.96
C GLU A 127 0.12 10.31 4.42
N SER A 128 -0.99 9.65 4.08
CA SER A 128 -2.19 10.32 3.63
C SER A 128 -3.45 9.74 4.26
N THR A 129 -4.47 10.57 4.39
CA THR A 129 -5.80 10.17 4.86
C THR A 129 -6.89 10.94 4.11
N LEU A 130 -8.14 10.52 4.27
CA LEU A 130 -9.31 11.33 3.90
C LEU A 130 -9.82 12.02 5.17
N ASN A 131 -10.16 13.30 5.06
CA ASN A 131 -10.95 13.99 6.09
C ASN A 131 -12.44 13.74 5.88
N ASP A 132 -13.27 14.30 6.76
CA ASP A 132 -14.73 14.11 6.74
C ASP A 132 -15.40 14.71 5.50
N ASP A 133 -14.76 15.70 4.87
CA ASP A 133 -15.19 16.27 3.59
C ASP A 133 -14.83 15.42 2.37
N GLY A 134 -14.04 14.36 2.57
CA GLY A 134 -13.48 13.50 1.54
C GLY A 134 -12.33 14.14 0.75
N GLU A 135 -11.71 15.19 1.28
CA GLU A 135 -10.46 15.74 0.77
C GLU A 135 -9.29 14.83 1.18
N ILE A 136 -8.28 14.74 0.32
CA ILE A 136 -7.06 13.98 0.61
C ILE A 136 -6.11 14.88 1.38
N ILE A 137 -5.71 14.45 2.56
CA ILE A 137 -4.77 15.17 3.42
C ILE A 137 -3.42 14.44 3.38
N HIS A 138 -2.37 15.14 2.95
CA HIS A 138 -1.00 14.65 2.88
C HIS A 138 -0.05 15.58 3.66
N THR A 139 0.47 15.08 4.77
CA THR A 139 1.26 15.86 5.74
C THR A 139 2.75 15.51 5.73
N SER A 140 3.11 14.33 5.24
CA SER A 140 4.49 13.86 5.21
C SER A 140 5.34 14.56 4.16
N LYS A 141 6.65 14.64 4.38
CA LYS A 141 7.60 14.98 3.31
C LYS A 141 7.73 13.86 2.26
N GLY A 142 7.57 12.60 2.69
CA GLY A 142 7.65 11.42 1.82
C GLY A 142 6.36 11.21 1.03
N HIS A 143 6.48 11.09 -0.29
CA HIS A 143 5.38 10.89 -1.23
C HIS A 143 5.89 10.21 -2.51
N GLU A 144 6.37 8.99 -2.34
CA GLU A 144 7.04 8.21 -3.39
C GLU A 144 6.21 7.00 -3.78
N LEU A 145 6.04 6.75 -5.07
CA LEU A 145 5.55 5.50 -5.64
C LEU A 145 6.70 4.83 -6.38
N ARG A 146 7.00 3.58 -6.03
CA ARG A 146 7.96 2.76 -6.77
C ARG A 146 7.21 1.70 -7.56
N PHE A 147 7.70 1.44 -8.75
CA PHE A 147 7.16 0.41 -9.64
C PHE A 147 8.32 -0.19 -10.45
N GLY A 148 8.16 -1.40 -10.97
CA GLY A 148 9.24 -2.06 -11.70
C GLY A 148 8.86 -3.46 -12.15
N GLU A 149 9.61 -4.01 -13.10
CA GLU A 149 9.44 -5.41 -13.49
C GLU A 149 9.77 -6.35 -12.33
N LEU A 150 8.96 -7.40 -12.13
CA LEU A 150 9.18 -8.37 -11.05
C LEU A 150 10.53 -9.09 -11.17
N ASN A 151 11.05 -9.22 -12.40
CA ASN A 151 12.37 -9.80 -12.70
C ASN A 151 13.50 -8.75 -12.80
N GLY A 152 13.20 -7.46 -12.60
CA GLY A 152 14.17 -6.37 -12.68
C GLY A 152 14.58 -5.93 -14.10
N SER A 153 13.94 -6.47 -15.15
CA SER A 153 14.29 -6.14 -16.54
C SER A 153 13.91 -4.71 -16.92
N ALA A 154 14.69 -4.08 -17.80
CA ALA A 154 14.35 -2.81 -18.44
C ALA A 154 13.59 -3.06 -19.75
N THR A 155 12.27 -3.19 -19.67
CA THR A 155 11.38 -3.44 -20.83
C THR A 155 10.93 -2.14 -21.50
N GLU A 156 10.41 -2.22 -22.74
CA GLU A 156 9.82 -1.05 -23.40
C GLU A 156 8.60 -0.52 -22.61
N ARG A 157 7.78 -1.42 -22.02
CA ARG A 157 6.62 -1.00 -21.22
C ARG A 157 7.02 -0.22 -19.98
N ILE A 158 8.08 -0.63 -19.26
CA ILE A 158 8.47 0.05 -18.03
C ILE A 158 9.05 1.43 -18.34
N GLN A 159 9.78 1.57 -19.45
CA GLN A 159 10.28 2.86 -19.94
C GLN A 159 9.16 3.81 -20.35
N LYS A 160 8.12 3.29 -21.03
CA LYS A 160 6.91 4.07 -21.36
C LYS A 160 6.23 4.57 -20.09
N ILE A 161 6.03 3.69 -19.10
CA ILE A 161 5.38 4.05 -17.83
C ILE A 161 6.23 5.05 -17.04
N ASP A 162 7.55 4.89 -16.98
CA ASP A 162 8.46 5.85 -16.33
C ASP A 162 8.38 7.23 -16.97
N THR A 163 8.37 7.28 -18.30
CA THR A 163 8.16 8.53 -19.05
C THR A 163 6.79 9.15 -18.73
N LEU A 164 5.73 8.34 -18.67
CA LEU A 164 4.38 8.79 -18.33
C LEU A 164 4.32 9.44 -16.94
N PHE A 165 4.99 8.84 -15.95
CA PHE A 165 4.95 9.26 -14.55
C PHE A 165 5.97 10.36 -14.20
N SER A 166 7.00 10.54 -15.03
CA SER A 166 8.02 11.59 -14.87
C SER A 166 7.43 13.01 -14.84
N GLY A 167 8.13 13.94 -14.19
CA GLY A 167 7.72 15.35 -14.14
C GLY A 167 6.49 15.66 -13.29
N THR A 168 5.98 14.68 -12.54
CA THR A 168 4.93 14.92 -11.54
C THR A 168 5.52 15.52 -10.25
N LYS A 169 4.69 16.20 -9.46
CA LYS A 169 5.13 16.74 -8.16
C LYS A 169 5.37 15.65 -7.12
N ALA A 170 4.70 14.50 -7.23
CA ALA A 170 5.02 13.33 -6.43
C ALA A 170 6.20 12.58 -7.04
N LYS A 171 6.98 11.88 -6.22
CA LYS A 171 8.11 11.11 -6.72
C LYS A 171 7.60 9.77 -7.26
N PHE A 172 7.85 9.49 -8.53
CA PHE A 172 7.69 8.16 -9.10
C PHE A 172 9.08 7.61 -9.42
N THR A 173 9.33 6.35 -9.12
CA THR A 173 10.65 5.74 -9.28
C THR A 173 10.52 4.35 -9.88
N CYS A 174 11.03 4.21 -11.10
CA CYS A 174 11.27 2.91 -11.71
C CYS A 174 12.38 2.20 -10.94
N SER A 175 12.08 1.04 -10.36
CA SER A 175 12.99 0.23 -9.55
C SER A 175 13.36 -1.07 -10.27
N GLU A 176 14.65 -1.30 -10.46
CA GLU A 176 15.19 -2.55 -11.00
C GLU A 176 15.20 -3.69 -9.97
N ARG A 177 14.85 -3.39 -8.70
CA ARG A 177 14.82 -4.34 -7.57
C ARG A 177 13.48 -4.32 -6.84
N ILE A 178 12.39 -4.13 -7.58
CA ILE A 178 11.06 -3.87 -7.00
C ILE A 178 10.61 -4.95 -6.01
N ILE A 179 10.93 -6.22 -6.25
CA ILE A 179 10.61 -7.33 -5.33
C ILE A 179 11.30 -7.13 -3.98
N ALA A 180 12.60 -6.80 -4.00
CA ALA A 180 13.34 -6.52 -2.77
C ALA A 180 12.75 -5.30 -2.05
N ASP A 181 12.47 -4.22 -2.79
CA ASP A 181 11.85 -3.02 -2.22
C ASP A 181 10.49 -3.34 -1.54
N MET A 182 9.66 -4.18 -2.16
CA MET A 182 8.37 -4.60 -1.62
C MET A 182 8.53 -5.43 -0.34
N TRP A 183 9.42 -6.42 -0.34
CA TRP A 183 9.69 -7.25 0.86
C TRP A 183 10.28 -6.44 2.01
N GLU A 184 11.25 -5.56 1.73
CA GLU A 184 11.87 -4.70 2.73
C GLU A 184 10.85 -3.73 3.34
N LYS A 185 9.96 -3.17 2.52
CA LYS A 185 8.83 -2.37 3.01
C LYS A 185 7.86 -3.23 3.82
N TYR A 186 7.55 -4.45 3.36
CA TYR A 186 6.64 -5.36 4.05
C TYR A 186 7.14 -5.73 5.45
N LEU A 187 8.44 -5.97 5.61
CA LEU A 187 9.11 -6.20 6.89
C LEU A 187 8.87 -5.02 7.85
N PHE A 188 9.10 -3.80 7.36
CA PHE A 188 8.91 -2.57 8.14
C PHE A 188 7.47 -2.37 8.59
N ILE A 189 6.53 -2.40 7.64
CA ILE A 189 5.13 -2.07 7.93
C ILE A 189 4.46 -3.14 8.79
N THR A 190 4.78 -4.42 8.63
CA THR A 190 4.22 -5.49 9.47
C THR A 190 4.67 -5.34 10.91
N THR A 191 5.96 -5.04 11.11
CA THR A 191 6.54 -4.83 12.44
C THR A 191 5.96 -3.57 13.08
N LEU A 192 6.00 -2.43 12.38
CA LEU A 192 5.49 -1.16 12.90
C LEU A 192 3.99 -1.21 13.19
N SER A 193 3.18 -1.75 12.26
CA SER A 193 1.73 -1.91 12.49
C SER A 193 1.45 -2.90 13.61
N GLY A 194 2.16 -4.02 13.66
CA GLY A 194 2.00 -5.01 14.72
C GLY A 194 2.25 -4.43 16.11
N ILE A 195 3.39 -3.76 16.32
CA ILE A 195 3.73 -3.24 17.65
C ILE A 195 2.87 -2.05 18.07
N THR A 196 2.58 -1.12 17.15
CA THR A 196 1.76 0.06 17.48
C THR A 196 0.32 -0.32 17.78
N THR A 197 -0.22 -1.32 17.10
CA THR A 197 -1.58 -1.80 17.34
C THR A 197 -1.69 -2.68 18.59
N LEU A 198 -0.67 -3.51 18.89
CA LEU A 198 -0.60 -4.28 20.14
C LEU A 198 -0.56 -3.34 21.36
N MET A 199 0.29 -2.31 21.31
CA MET A 199 0.46 -1.37 22.43
C MET A 199 -0.57 -0.24 22.46
N ARG A 200 -1.43 -0.13 21.42
CA ARG A 200 -2.41 0.96 21.26
C ARG A 200 -1.77 2.35 21.38
N SER A 201 -0.55 2.51 20.85
CA SER A 201 0.25 3.72 21.06
C SER A 201 1.15 4.05 19.88
N SER A 202 1.60 5.30 19.81
CA SER A 202 2.59 5.76 18.83
C SER A 202 3.96 5.14 19.11
N ILE A 203 4.82 5.11 18.08
CA ILE A 203 6.12 4.46 18.17
C ILE A 203 7.03 5.10 19.24
N GLY A 204 6.90 6.41 19.50
CA GLY A 204 7.69 7.12 20.51
C GLY A 204 7.52 6.57 21.91
N ALA A 205 6.27 6.41 22.36
CA ALA A 205 5.98 5.85 23.68
C ALA A 205 6.44 4.39 23.82
N ILE A 206 6.31 3.61 22.74
CA ILE A 206 6.71 2.19 22.71
C ILE A 206 8.23 2.07 22.82
N ARG A 207 8.98 2.87 22.05
CA ARG A 207 10.45 2.78 21.99
C ARG A 207 11.19 3.50 23.11
N HIS A 208 10.48 4.09 24.09
CA HIS A 208 11.07 5.04 25.05
C HIS A 208 12.14 4.43 25.97
N ASN A 209 12.17 3.11 26.14
CA ASN A 209 13.14 2.40 26.96
C ASN A 209 13.71 1.17 26.25
N GLU A 210 14.71 0.55 26.87
CA GLU A 210 15.40 -0.62 26.30
C GLU A 210 14.48 -1.82 26.06
N TYR A 211 13.47 -2.04 26.91
CA TYR A 211 12.52 -3.16 26.77
C TYR A 211 11.69 -3.01 25.50
N GLY A 212 11.18 -1.80 25.25
CA GLY A 212 10.43 -1.49 24.04
C GLY A 212 11.28 -1.63 22.77
N MET A 213 12.50 -1.10 22.80
CA MET A 213 13.46 -1.24 21.69
C MET A 213 13.81 -2.71 21.42
N ASN A 214 14.07 -3.49 22.46
CA ASN A 214 14.35 -4.92 22.35
C ASN A 214 13.16 -5.71 21.81
N LEU A 215 11.93 -5.36 22.21
CA LEU A 215 10.72 -5.98 21.71
C LEU A 215 10.52 -5.72 20.21
N ILE A 216 10.71 -4.47 19.76
CA ILE A 216 10.64 -4.11 18.35
C ILE A 216 11.69 -4.88 17.54
N LYS A 217 12.93 -4.94 18.04
CA LYS A 217 14.02 -5.69 17.40
C LYS A 217 13.71 -7.18 17.30
N ARG A 218 13.19 -7.80 18.36
CA ARG A 218 12.78 -9.22 18.34
C ARG A 218 11.70 -9.49 17.31
N LEU A 219 10.69 -8.62 17.21
CA LEU A 219 9.65 -8.75 16.19
C LEU A 219 10.22 -8.61 14.77
N PHE A 220 11.14 -7.68 14.53
CA PHE A 220 11.84 -7.59 13.24
C PHE A 220 12.55 -8.90 12.88
N LEU A 221 13.26 -9.51 13.84
CA LEU A 221 14.00 -10.75 13.62
C LEU A 221 13.07 -11.94 13.35
N GLU A 222 11.94 -12.05 14.06
CA GLU A 222 10.91 -13.07 13.75
C GLU A 222 10.37 -12.91 12.33
N VAL A 223 9.97 -11.69 11.97
CA VAL A 223 9.41 -11.42 10.64
C VAL A 223 10.47 -11.65 9.55
N GLU A 224 11.70 -11.19 9.74
CA GLU A 224 12.81 -11.42 8.81
C GLU A 224 13.08 -12.92 8.62
N THR A 225 13.08 -13.71 9.70
CA THR A 225 13.34 -15.16 9.63
C THR A 225 12.30 -15.86 8.75
N ILE A 226 11.02 -15.52 8.92
CA ILE A 226 9.93 -16.04 8.07
C ILE A 226 10.14 -15.64 6.60
N MET A 227 10.46 -14.37 6.35
CA MET A 227 10.66 -13.84 4.99
C MET A 227 11.85 -14.52 4.30
N ARG A 228 12.99 -14.66 4.99
CA ARG A 228 14.18 -15.35 4.46
C ARG A 228 13.92 -16.83 4.19
N ALA A 229 13.16 -17.52 5.05
CA ALA A 229 12.76 -18.91 4.82
C ALA A 229 11.92 -19.09 3.53
N THR A 230 11.20 -18.05 3.11
CA THR A 230 10.43 -18.01 1.85
C THR A 230 11.28 -17.57 0.65
N GLY A 231 12.57 -17.27 0.83
CA GLY A 231 13.45 -16.79 -0.24
C GLY A 231 13.32 -15.30 -0.55
N ALA A 232 12.77 -14.49 0.36
CA ALA A 232 12.69 -13.04 0.16
C ALA A 232 14.10 -12.42 0.00
N PRO A 233 14.33 -11.59 -1.05
CA PRO A 233 15.63 -10.96 -1.31
C PRO A 233 15.84 -9.74 -0.42
N LEU A 234 16.02 -9.98 0.88
CA LEU A 234 16.26 -8.94 1.89
C LEU A 234 17.75 -8.63 2.02
N ASP A 235 18.08 -7.33 2.02
CA ASP A 235 19.41 -6.84 2.42
C ASP A 235 19.84 -7.40 3.78
N GLU A 236 21.10 -7.81 3.91
CA GLU A 236 21.63 -8.44 5.14
C GLU A 236 21.53 -7.54 6.37
N GLN A 237 21.59 -6.22 6.18
CA GLN A 237 21.53 -5.24 7.25
C GLN A 237 20.13 -4.63 7.41
N ILE A 238 19.10 -5.21 6.79
CA ILE A 238 17.76 -4.60 6.72
C ILE A 238 17.18 -4.33 8.11
N VAL A 239 17.34 -5.27 9.06
CA VAL A 239 16.85 -5.07 10.43
C VAL A 239 17.59 -3.93 11.12
N ALA A 240 18.92 -3.85 10.96
CA ALA A 240 19.70 -2.74 11.53
C ALA A 240 19.31 -1.38 10.91
N LYS A 241 19.06 -1.34 9.59
CA LYS A 241 18.56 -0.15 8.89
C LYS A 241 17.19 0.27 9.40
N HIS A 242 16.26 -0.68 9.57
CA HIS A 242 14.93 -0.41 10.09
C HIS A 242 14.93 0.01 11.54
N MET A 243 15.78 -0.57 12.40
CA MET A 243 15.96 -0.11 13.78
C MET A 243 16.43 1.35 13.83
N LYS A 244 17.40 1.75 13.00
CA LYS A 244 17.83 3.15 12.89
C LYS A 244 16.70 4.07 12.40
N THR A 245 15.84 3.59 11.50
CA THR A 245 14.63 4.33 11.11
C THR A 245 13.69 4.48 12.31
N ILE A 246 13.41 3.39 13.02
CA ILE A 246 12.57 3.38 14.22
C ILE A 246 13.11 4.32 15.28
N GLU A 247 14.42 4.51 15.44
CA GLU A 247 15.00 5.47 16.40
C GLU A 247 14.78 6.93 15.99
N LYS A 248 14.77 7.22 14.69
CA LYS A 248 14.70 8.59 14.14
C LYS A 248 13.29 9.07 13.84
N MET A 249 12.30 8.17 13.87
CA MET A 249 10.89 8.55 13.65
C MET A 249 10.43 9.60 14.66
N HIS A 250 9.42 10.39 14.31
CA HIS A 250 8.81 11.32 15.24
C HIS A 250 8.00 10.56 16.31
N ASP A 251 7.99 11.04 17.55
CA ASP A 251 7.36 10.32 18.68
C ASP A 251 5.86 10.09 18.50
N SER A 252 5.17 11.02 17.84
CA SER A 252 3.73 10.91 17.56
C SER A 252 3.39 9.93 16.43
N MET A 253 4.39 9.33 15.77
CA MET A 253 4.12 8.55 14.57
C MET A 253 3.35 7.25 14.88
N LYS A 254 2.24 7.06 14.17
CA LYS A 254 1.35 5.88 14.27
C LYS A 254 1.32 5.13 12.95
N SER A 255 1.14 3.81 12.99
CA SER A 255 0.85 3.05 11.77
C SER A 255 -0.54 3.39 11.24
N SER A 256 -0.78 3.14 9.94
CA SER A 256 -2.12 3.25 9.35
C SER A 256 -3.12 2.34 10.05
N MET A 257 -2.71 1.11 10.38
CA MET A 257 -3.56 0.14 11.05
C MET A 257 -3.96 0.57 12.47
N LEU A 258 -3.07 1.26 13.21
CA LEU A 258 -3.45 1.84 14.50
C LEU A 258 -4.50 2.94 14.33
N ARG A 259 -4.36 3.81 13.33
CA ARG A 259 -5.38 4.83 13.03
C ARG A 259 -6.72 4.21 12.63
N ASP A 260 -6.69 3.11 11.89
CA ASP A 260 -7.91 2.36 11.53
C ASP A 260 -8.59 1.82 12.81
N ILE A 261 -7.83 1.33 13.79
CA ILE A 261 -8.36 0.89 15.08
C ILE A 261 -8.95 2.03 15.92
N GLU A 262 -8.27 3.17 15.98
CA GLU A 262 -8.76 4.36 16.69
C GLU A 262 -10.09 4.89 16.14
N ARG A 263 -10.42 4.54 14.89
CA ARG A 263 -11.68 4.87 14.21
C ARG A 263 -12.69 3.72 14.20
N ALA A 264 -12.43 2.62 14.92
CA ALA A 264 -13.24 1.41 14.91
C ALA A 264 -13.48 0.84 13.48
N ALA A 265 -12.50 0.98 12.59
CA ALA A 265 -12.56 0.50 11.21
C ALA A 265 -11.97 -0.91 11.05
N MET A 266 -12.28 -1.55 9.91
CA MET A 266 -11.62 -2.80 9.50
C MET A 266 -10.12 -2.59 9.30
N ILE A 267 -9.33 -3.60 9.67
CA ILE A 267 -7.87 -3.64 9.56
C ILE A 267 -7.40 -4.73 8.60
N GLU A 268 -6.16 -4.57 8.12
CA GLU A 268 -5.56 -5.45 7.11
C GLU A 268 -4.76 -6.61 7.74
N VAL A 269 -5.18 -7.08 8.92
CA VAL A 269 -4.43 -8.05 9.73
C VAL A 269 -4.20 -9.37 9.00
N ASP A 270 -5.20 -9.92 8.30
CA ASP A 270 -5.07 -11.20 7.59
C ASP A 270 -4.16 -11.12 6.36
N HIS A 271 -4.10 -9.93 5.75
CA HIS A 271 -3.26 -9.66 4.59
C HIS A 271 -1.80 -9.45 4.97
N LEU A 272 -1.55 -8.82 6.13
CA LEU A 272 -0.20 -8.52 6.62
C LEU A 272 0.31 -9.62 7.57
N GLN A 273 -0.11 -9.62 8.83
CA GLN A 273 0.38 -10.57 9.84
C GLN A 273 -0.09 -12.00 9.56
N GLY A 274 -1.35 -12.17 9.16
CA GLY A 274 -1.93 -13.48 8.89
C GLY A 274 -1.25 -14.20 7.72
N HIS A 275 -0.88 -13.49 6.66
CA HIS A 275 -0.12 -14.06 5.55
C HIS A 275 1.27 -14.56 5.98
N LEU A 276 2.01 -13.76 6.77
CA LEU A 276 3.29 -14.19 7.29
C LEU A 276 3.17 -15.41 8.21
N LEU A 277 2.13 -15.51 9.03
CA LEU A 277 1.91 -16.72 9.85
C LEU A 277 1.62 -17.97 9.01
N ARG A 278 0.94 -17.82 7.86
CA ARG A 278 0.78 -18.94 6.90
C ARG A 278 2.12 -19.38 6.32
N LEU A 279 2.99 -18.43 5.97
CA LEU A 279 4.36 -18.73 5.52
C LEU A 279 5.21 -19.36 6.62
N ALA A 280 5.14 -18.82 7.84
CA ALA A 280 5.85 -19.36 9.01
C ALA A 280 5.48 -20.82 9.26
N LYS A 281 4.18 -21.15 9.20
CA LYS A 281 3.70 -22.54 9.32
C LYS A 281 4.23 -23.44 8.21
N ARG A 282 4.28 -22.97 6.95
CA ARG A 282 4.79 -23.74 5.81
C ARG A 282 6.28 -24.05 5.93
N HIS A 283 7.05 -23.15 6.53
CA HIS A 283 8.50 -23.27 6.70
C HIS A 283 8.93 -23.69 8.11
N GLU A 284 7.97 -24.08 8.96
CA GLU A 284 8.23 -24.52 10.35
C GLU A 284 9.00 -23.49 11.20
N VAL A 285 8.82 -22.20 10.92
CA VAL A 285 9.45 -21.10 11.65
C VAL A 285 8.57 -20.68 12.83
N ASP A 286 9.10 -20.73 14.04
CA ASP A 286 8.40 -20.20 15.20
C ASP A 286 8.44 -18.66 15.24
N SER A 287 7.33 -18.07 15.69
CA SER A 287 7.10 -16.61 15.68
C SER A 287 6.11 -16.19 16.76
N PRO A 288 6.46 -16.37 18.05
CA PRO A 288 5.54 -16.15 19.16
C PRO A 288 5.03 -14.71 19.26
N LEU A 289 5.86 -13.69 18.98
CA LEU A 289 5.40 -12.30 19.02
C LEU A 289 4.43 -12.00 17.89
N LEU A 290 4.72 -12.49 16.68
CA LEU A 290 3.80 -12.31 15.55
C LEU A 290 2.46 -13.02 15.80
N LYS A 291 2.47 -14.22 16.39
CA LYS A 291 1.25 -14.96 16.79
C LYS A 291 0.42 -14.19 17.82
N LEU A 292 1.08 -13.64 18.85
CA LEU A 292 0.42 -12.81 19.86
C LEU A 292 -0.24 -11.58 19.24
N ILE A 293 0.50 -10.85 18.39
CA ILE A 293 -0.01 -9.67 17.69
C ILE A 293 -1.22 -10.03 16.83
N TYR A 294 -1.11 -11.09 16.02
CA TYR A 294 -2.19 -11.54 15.16
C TYR A 294 -3.44 -11.87 15.98
N HIS A 295 -3.30 -12.66 17.04
CA HIS A 295 -4.44 -13.05 17.87
C HIS A 295 -5.11 -11.83 18.55
N HIS A 296 -4.32 -10.90 19.10
CA HIS A 296 -4.85 -9.65 19.66
C HIS A 296 -5.65 -8.84 18.63
N LEU A 297 -5.18 -8.79 17.38
CA LEU A 297 -5.88 -8.10 16.30
C LEU A 297 -7.12 -8.82 15.80
N GLN A 298 -7.13 -10.16 15.82
CA GLN A 298 -8.32 -10.95 15.53
C GLN A 298 -9.41 -10.71 16.59
N VAL A 299 -9.05 -10.63 17.87
CA VAL A 299 -9.98 -10.24 18.95
C VAL A 299 -10.57 -8.86 18.71
N TYR A 300 -9.76 -7.89 18.25
CA TYR A 300 -10.28 -6.58 17.86
C TYR A 300 -11.32 -6.68 16.74
N GLU A 301 -11.05 -7.43 15.67
CA GLU A 301 -12.01 -7.57 14.56
C GLU A 301 -13.33 -8.23 15.00
N LEU A 302 -13.27 -9.27 15.85
CA LEU A 302 -14.46 -9.90 16.41
C LEU A 302 -15.29 -8.92 17.26
N ASN A 303 -14.62 -8.09 18.06
CA ASN A 303 -15.29 -7.16 18.97
C ASN A 303 -15.77 -5.88 18.27
N ARG A 304 -15.18 -5.49 17.14
CA ARG A 304 -15.57 -4.30 16.38
C ARG A 304 -17.02 -4.37 15.87
N GLY A 305 -17.56 -5.58 15.70
CA GLY A 305 -18.92 -5.83 15.26
C GLY A 305 -19.96 -6.02 16.37
N MET A 306 -19.54 -5.98 17.64
CA MET A 306 -20.43 -6.03 18.82
C MET A 306 -20.69 -4.62 19.35
#